data_AF-A0A6N4UML5-F1
#
_entry.id   AF-A0A6N4UML5-F1
#
_cell.length_a   1.000
_cell.length_b   1.000
_cell.length_c   1.000
_cell.angle_alpha   90.00
_cell.angle_beta   90.00
_cell.angle_gamma   90.00
#
_symmetry.space_group_name_H-M   'P 1'
#
loop_
_entity.id
_entity.type
_entity.pdbx_description
1 polymer ?
#
loop_
_entity_poly.entity_id
_entity_poly.type
_entity_poly.pdbx_seq_one_letter_code
_entity_poly.pdbx_strand_id
1 'polypeptide(L)'
;MTATPPPQDLVCPHPAGCAVVATLPTLNTVPLDKGRMLYRVYDGKWGYDEFNAGWGDTRFAPIDDPITGKRLSNMHLGESPTGVLLESVFHDVHQLGSMIAYDAHLHEKLLAHIEVPADATLGDLRDPELTRLNLKRSHVISSPAEHYPCTRRLAIAALAQKHDPPIQGLIWHSRQAELIKKPPEEVIILFGERYPSKRGSWQRSGPGSQNLYEGPGRLLVDEIAEELRALIETDKA
;
A
#
# COMPACT_ATOMS: atom_id res chain seq x y z
N MET A 1 24.73 11.05 11.17
CA MET A 1 23.53 10.94 12.01
C MET A 1 22.52 10.14 11.21
N THR A 2 22.17 8.92 11.64
CA THR A 2 21.08 8.16 11.00
C THR A 2 19.79 8.90 11.27
N ALA A 3 19.14 9.39 10.23
CA ALA A 3 17.88 10.11 10.36
C ALA A 3 16.83 9.17 10.98
N THR A 4 16.07 9.68 11.96
CA THR A 4 14.94 8.95 12.56
C THR A 4 13.69 9.24 11.75
N PRO A 5 12.84 8.24 11.46
CA PRO A 5 11.55 8.48 10.82
C PRO A 5 10.71 9.50 11.59
N PRO A 6 9.84 10.28 10.90
CA PRO A 6 8.94 11.21 11.58
C PRO A 6 8.00 10.47 12.56
N PRO A 7 7.47 11.16 13.58
CA PRO A 7 6.43 10.60 14.44
C PRO A 7 5.19 10.23 13.62
N GLN A 8 4.39 9.28 14.12
CA GLN A 8 3.11 8.96 13.48
C GLN A 8 2.16 10.16 13.58
N ASP A 9 1.49 10.48 12.47
CA ASP A 9 0.43 11.50 12.46
C ASP A 9 -0.94 10.82 12.48
N LEU A 10 -1.71 11.13 13.53
CA LEU A 10 -3.05 10.63 13.80
C LEU A 10 -4.08 11.75 13.94
N VAL A 11 -3.68 13.01 13.73
CA VAL A 11 -4.57 14.16 13.90
C VAL A 11 -5.34 14.40 12.61
N CYS A 12 -6.67 14.38 12.69
CA CYS A 12 -7.49 14.65 11.51
C CYS A 12 -7.40 16.15 11.16
N PRO A 13 -6.95 16.54 9.95
CA PRO A 13 -6.83 17.95 9.61
C PRO A 13 -8.20 18.63 9.42
N HIS A 14 -9.24 17.86 9.05
CA HIS A 14 -10.60 18.39 8.89
C HIS A 14 -11.67 17.47 9.52
N PRO A 15 -11.84 17.48 10.85
CA PRO A 15 -12.74 16.56 11.55
C PRO A 15 -14.22 16.68 11.14
N ALA A 16 -14.68 17.92 10.86
CA ALA A 16 -16.08 18.18 10.55
C ALA A 16 -16.54 17.62 9.19
N GLY A 17 -15.64 17.52 8.21
CA GLY A 17 -15.92 16.95 6.88
C GLY A 17 -15.25 15.61 6.62
N CYS A 18 -14.66 14.98 7.65
CA CYS A 18 -14.01 13.70 7.50
C CYS A 18 -15.05 12.59 7.33
N ALA A 19 -15.03 11.94 6.17
CA ALA A 19 -15.89 10.79 5.91
C ALA A 19 -15.40 9.49 6.58
N VAL A 20 -14.15 9.46 7.06
CA VAL A 20 -13.55 8.28 7.70
C VAL A 20 -14.23 8.02 9.04
N VAL A 21 -14.66 6.78 9.27
CA VAL A 21 -15.37 6.43 10.51
C VAL A 21 -14.47 6.59 11.74
N ALA A 22 -15.08 6.92 12.89
CA ALA A 22 -14.36 7.06 14.15
C ALA A 22 -14.02 5.72 14.81
N THR A 23 -14.83 4.68 14.53
CA THR A 23 -14.67 3.35 15.12
C THR A 23 -14.74 2.31 14.02
N LEU A 24 -13.76 1.40 14.02
CA LEU A 24 -13.74 0.25 13.13
C LEU A 24 -14.44 -0.93 13.81
N PRO A 25 -15.52 -1.49 13.24
CA PRO A 25 -16.07 -2.75 13.70
C PRO A 25 -15.06 -3.90 13.62
N THR A 26 -15.34 -5.01 14.30
CA THR A 26 -14.51 -6.22 14.20
C THR A 26 -14.47 -6.74 12.76
N LEU A 27 -13.27 -6.79 12.20
CA LEU A 27 -13.02 -7.30 10.86
C LEU A 27 -13.04 -8.82 10.87
N ASN A 28 -13.47 -9.42 9.77
CA ASN A 28 -13.04 -10.77 9.45
C ASN A 28 -11.56 -10.77 9.06
N THR A 29 -10.92 -11.93 9.21
CA THR A 29 -9.55 -12.14 8.74
C THR A 29 -9.54 -13.04 7.51
N VAL A 30 -8.51 -12.85 6.69
CA VAL A 30 -8.22 -13.71 5.53
C VAL A 30 -6.77 -14.15 5.54
N PRO A 31 -6.48 -15.39 5.13
CA PRO A 31 -5.11 -15.88 5.05
C PRO A 31 -4.40 -15.27 3.84
N LEU A 32 -3.13 -14.95 4.03
CA LEU A 32 -2.17 -14.75 2.96
C LEU A 32 -1.22 -15.94 2.96
N ASP A 33 -1.40 -16.85 2.02
CA ASP A 33 -0.64 -18.10 1.99
C ASP A 33 0.81 -17.89 1.53
N LYS A 34 1.73 -18.63 2.14
CA LYS A 34 3.10 -18.77 1.67
C LYS A 34 3.13 -19.20 0.21
N GLY A 35 4.06 -18.62 -0.55
CA GLY A 35 4.23 -18.89 -1.98
C GLY A 35 3.24 -18.15 -2.86
N ARG A 36 2.26 -17.41 -2.30
CA ARG A 36 1.41 -16.52 -3.10
C ARG A 36 2.30 -15.51 -3.83
N MET A 37 2.06 -15.39 -5.13
CA MET A 37 2.70 -14.39 -5.97
C MET A 37 2.12 -13.00 -5.69
N LEU A 38 3.00 -12.05 -5.37
CA LEU A 38 2.68 -10.66 -5.17
C LEU A 38 3.73 -9.77 -5.85
N TYR A 39 3.39 -8.50 -5.96
CA TYR A 39 4.21 -7.50 -6.63
C TYR A 39 4.48 -6.33 -5.69
N ARG A 40 5.56 -5.61 -5.95
CA ARG A 40 5.90 -4.39 -5.19
C ARG A 40 6.75 -3.44 -6.03
N VAL A 41 6.42 -2.16 -5.96
CA VAL A 41 7.35 -1.10 -6.38
C VAL A 41 8.21 -0.69 -5.20
N TYR A 42 9.52 -0.63 -5.41
CA TYR A 42 10.50 -0.21 -4.41
C TYR A 42 11.57 0.68 -5.03
N ASP A 43 12.30 1.38 -4.16
CA ASP A 43 13.43 2.21 -4.54
C ASP A 43 14.72 1.38 -4.42
N GLY A 44 15.53 1.37 -5.47
CA GLY A 44 16.69 0.49 -5.65
C GLY A 44 17.82 0.73 -4.65
N LYS A 45 17.81 1.87 -3.95
CA LYS A 45 18.70 2.09 -2.79
C LYS A 45 18.35 1.17 -1.61
N TRP A 46 17.15 0.61 -1.60
CA TRP A 46 16.64 -0.34 -0.60
C TRP A 46 16.42 -1.72 -1.23
N GLY A 47 16.37 -2.77 -0.42
CA GLY A 47 16.05 -4.12 -0.89
C GLY A 47 14.57 -4.27 -1.26
N TYR A 48 14.26 -5.12 -2.25
CA TYR A 48 12.88 -5.48 -2.59
C TYR A 48 12.14 -6.12 -1.39
N ASP A 49 12.89 -6.82 -0.54
CA ASP A 49 12.47 -7.52 0.66
C ASP A 49 12.54 -6.66 1.93
N GLU A 50 12.94 -5.39 1.80
CA GLU A 50 13.13 -4.48 2.92
C GLU A 50 11.83 -3.74 3.24
N PHE A 51 11.39 -3.87 4.50
CA PHE A 51 10.24 -3.13 5.00
C PHE A 51 10.64 -1.66 5.19
N ASN A 52 9.77 -0.75 4.78
CA ASN A 52 9.96 0.68 5.03
C ASN A 52 9.89 0.93 6.54
N ALA A 53 10.95 1.49 7.13
CA ALA A 53 11.09 1.75 8.56
C ALA A 53 10.12 2.80 9.15
N GLY A 54 9.14 3.27 8.38
CA GLY A 54 8.15 4.27 8.81
C GLY A 54 8.35 5.65 8.20
N TRP A 55 9.00 5.72 7.03
CA TRP A 55 9.12 6.91 6.20
C TRP A 55 7.94 7.04 5.23
N GLY A 56 7.65 8.27 4.82
CA GLY A 56 6.59 8.59 3.87
C GLY A 56 5.23 8.78 4.53
N ASP A 57 4.22 8.95 3.70
CA ASP A 57 2.87 9.33 4.10
C ASP A 57 1.87 8.47 3.31
N THR A 58 1.48 7.32 3.87
CA THR A 58 0.57 6.36 3.22
C THR A 58 -0.72 6.18 4.02
N ARG A 59 -1.72 5.54 3.40
CA ARG A 59 -3.06 5.36 3.98
C ARG A 59 -3.05 4.68 5.35
N PHE A 60 -2.27 3.63 5.51
CA PHE A 60 -2.27 2.81 6.74
C PHE A 60 -0.94 2.83 7.49
N ALA A 61 0.04 3.64 7.04
CA ALA A 61 1.34 3.78 7.67
C ALA A 61 1.93 5.19 7.42
N PRO A 62 2.88 5.68 8.24
CA PRO A 62 3.46 5.02 9.41
C PRO A 62 2.49 4.96 10.58
N ILE A 63 2.59 3.89 11.38
CA ILE A 63 1.88 3.72 12.65
C ILE A 63 2.81 3.05 13.67
N ASP A 64 2.53 3.27 14.93
CA ASP A 64 3.14 2.53 16.03
C ASP A 64 2.21 1.38 16.44
N ASP A 65 2.82 0.28 16.88
CA ASP A 65 2.11 -0.92 17.30
C ASP A 65 1.22 -0.64 18.52
N PRO A 66 -0.10 -0.93 18.48
CA PRO A 66 -1.00 -0.64 19.60
C PRO A 66 -0.69 -1.42 20.88
N ILE A 67 0.07 -2.51 20.79
CA ILE A 67 0.43 -3.39 21.91
C ILE A 67 1.80 -3.03 22.46
N THR A 68 2.80 -2.81 21.59
CA THR A 68 4.19 -2.57 22.02
C THR A 68 4.60 -1.11 22.04
N GLY A 69 3.85 -0.22 21.38
CA GLY A 69 4.17 1.20 21.21
C GLY A 69 5.37 1.48 20.30
N LYS A 70 5.95 0.45 19.65
CA LYS A 70 7.09 0.61 18.73
C LYS A 70 6.63 0.93 17.32
N ARG A 71 7.43 1.71 16.58
CA ARG A 71 7.20 1.96 15.15
C ARG A 71 7.13 0.63 14.40
N LEU A 72 6.07 0.44 13.62
CA LEU A 72 5.96 -0.68 12.70
C LEU A 72 6.62 -0.34 11.36
N SER A 73 7.58 -1.17 10.96
CA SER A 73 8.04 -1.20 9.59
C SER A 73 6.93 -1.78 8.70
N ASN A 74 6.82 -1.33 7.45
CA ASN A 74 5.71 -1.73 6.58
C ASN A 74 6.14 -2.05 5.14
N MET A 75 5.42 -2.96 4.50
CA MET A 75 5.61 -3.36 3.11
C MET A 75 4.27 -3.34 2.39
N HIS A 76 4.17 -2.50 1.37
CA HIS A 76 3.02 -2.47 0.47
C HIS A 76 3.24 -3.45 -0.68
N LEU A 77 2.20 -4.23 -0.97
CA LEU A 77 2.18 -5.30 -1.95
C LEU A 77 0.87 -5.20 -2.75
N GLY A 78 0.83 -5.77 -3.95
CA GLY A 78 -0.40 -5.92 -4.72
C GLY A 78 -0.45 -7.25 -5.44
N GLU A 79 -1.65 -7.62 -5.88
CA GLU A 79 -1.88 -8.89 -6.59
C GLU A 79 -1.51 -8.85 -8.08
N SER A 80 -1.26 -7.66 -8.63
CA SER A 80 -0.84 -7.48 -10.02
C SER A 80 0.23 -6.37 -10.16
N PRO A 81 1.08 -6.43 -11.21
CA PRO A 81 1.97 -5.34 -11.58
C PRO A 81 1.22 -4.01 -11.77
N THR A 82 0.08 -4.05 -12.45
CA THR A 82 -0.75 -2.88 -12.71
C THR A 82 -1.25 -2.26 -11.41
N GLY A 83 -1.78 -3.07 -10.49
CA GLY A 83 -2.28 -2.60 -9.20
C GLY A 83 -1.21 -1.87 -8.39
N VAL A 84 0.01 -2.42 -8.32
CA VAL A 84 1.10 -1.76 -7.57
C VAL A 84 1.62 -0.48 -8.24
N LEU A 85 1.63 -0.43 -9.58
CA LEU A 85 2.00 0.78 -10.31
C LEU A 85 0.96 1.88 -10.16
N LEU A 86 -0.32 1.53 -10.14
CA LEU A 86 -1.42 2.45 -9.85
C LEU A 86 -1.29 3.05 -8.44
N GLU A 87 -0.98 2.23 -7.44
CA GLU A 87 -0.80 2.67 -6.06
C GLU A 87 0.52 3.40 -5.78
N SER A 88 1.50 3.35 -6.70
CA SER A 88 2.80 4.00 -6.52
C SER A 88 3.09 5.12 -7.53
N VAL A 89 3.24 4.79 -8.82
CA VAL A 89 3.67 5.73 -9.87
C VAL A 89 2.53 6.66 -10.24
N PHE A 90 1.33 6.10 -10.34
CA PHE A 90 0.14 6.81 -10.77
C PHE A 90 -0.79 7.19 -9.62
N HIS A 91 -0.32 7.12 -8.37
CA HIS A 91 -1.15 7.37 -7.19
C HIS A 91 -1.82 8.76 -7.25
N ASP A 92 -1.12 9.77 -7.77
CA ASP A 92 -1.61 11.14 -7.85
C ASP A 92 -2.27 11.46 -9.20
N VAL A 93 -2.21 10.54 -10.17
CA VAL A 93 -2.90 10.67 -11.45
C VAL A 93 -4.40 10.46 -11.21
N HIS A 94 -5.22 11.34 -11.79
CA HIS A 94 -6.66 11.53 -11.49
C HIS A 94 -6.97 12.04 -10.07
N GLN A 95 -5.97 12.29 -9.21
CA GLN A 95 -6.19 13.13 -8.03
C GLN A 95 -6.18 14.60 -8.46
N LEU A 96 -7.25 15.31 -8.14
CA LEU A 96 -7.39 16.76 -8.40
C LEU A 96 -7.25 17.17 -9.89
N GLY A 97 -7.44 16.24 -10.82
CA GLY A 97 -7.31 16.49 -12.26
C GLY A 97 -5.86 16.48 -12.76
N SER A 98 -4.89 16.04 -11.96
CA SER A 98 -3.54 15.78 -12.45
C SER A 98 -3.58 14.59 -13.39
N MET A 99 -3.13 14.80 -14.63
CA MET A 99 -2.92 13.74 -15.61
C MET A 99 -1.42 13.46 -15.78
N ILE A 100 -0.58 13.88 -14.84
CA ILE A 100 0.88 13.90 -15.02
C ILE A 100 1.54 12.92 -14.04
N ALA A 101 2.38 12.05 -14.57
CA ALA A 101 3.41 11.34 -13.82
C ALA A 101 4.78 11.91 -14.23
N TYR A 102 5.72 12.04 -13.30
CA TYR A 102 7.04 12.59 -13.58
C TYR A 102 8.06 11.48 -13.80
N ASP A 103 8.79 11.54 -14.91
CA ASP A 103 9.85 10.56 -15.25
C ASP A 103 10.94 10.54 -14.17
N ALA A 104 11.20 11.70 -13.55
CA ALA A 104 12.07 11.88 -12.38
C ALA A 104 11.76 10.89 -11.24
N HIS A 105 10.48 10.58 -11.02
CA HIS A 105 10.04 9.69 -9.94
C HIS A 105 10.25 8.21 -10.26
N LEU A 106 10.56 7.87 -11.52
CA LEU A 106 10.85 6.51 -11.97
C LEU A 106 12.33 6.15 -11.82
N HIS A 107 13.21 7.14 -11.73
CA HIS A 107 14.64 6.90 -11.48
C HIS A 107 14.80 6.06 -10.21
N GLU A 108 15.61 5.01 -10.33
CA GLU A 108 15.89 4.04 -9.26
C GLU A 108 14.67 3.26 -8.78
N LYS A 109 13.48 3.37 -9.40
CA LYS A 109 12.34 2.53 -9.05
C LYS A 109 12.38 1.21 -9.78
N LEU A 110 12.07 0.15 -9.04
CA LEU A 110 11.97 -1.20 -9.58
C LEU A 110 10.65 -1.85 -9.19
N LEU A 111 10.10 -2.64 -10.09
CA LEU A 111 8.98 -3.56 -9.84
C LEU A 111 9.54 -4.96 -9.53
N ALA A 112 9.31 -5.44 -8.32
CA ALA A 112 9.65 -6.79 -7.90
C ALA A 112 8.47 -7.76 -8.07
N HIS A 113 8.76 -8.94 -8.58
CA HIS A 113 7.90 -10.12 -8.62
C HIS A 113 8.35 -11.07 -7.51
N ILE A 114 7.52 -11.25 -6.48
CA ILE A 114 7.95 -11.92 -5.24
C ILE A 114 6.93 -12.92 -4.72
N GLU A 115 7.45 -13.94 -4.03
CA GLU A 115 6.67 -14.94 -3.32
C GLU A 115 6.66 -14.65 -1.82
N VAL A 116 5.47 -14.76 -1.22
CA VAL A 116 5.28 -14.59 0.23
C VAL A 116 6.06 -15.68 0.99
N PRO A 117 6.95 -15.33 1.94
CA PRO A 117 7.82 -16.32 2.58
C PRO A 117 7.16 -17.18 3.66
N ALA A 118 6.06 -16.72 4.24
CA ALA A 118 5.33 -17.37 5.32
C ALA A 118 3.85 -16.94 5.33
N ASP A 119 2.98 -17.79 5.87
CA ASP A 119 1.56 -17.46 6.00
C ASP A 119 1.36 -16.20 6.87
N ALA A 120 0.37 -15.39 6.53
CA ALA A 120 -0.02 -14.23 7.32
C ALA A 120 -1.54 -14.17 7.54
N THR A 121 -1.97 -13.56 8.64
CA THR A 121 -3.37 -13.23 8.88
C THR A 121 -3.62 -11.75 8.58
N LEU A 122 -4.46 -11.45 7.59
CA LEU A 122 -4.79 -10.09 7.17
C LEU A 122 -6.17 -9.69 7.66
N GLY A 123 -6.33 -8.46 8.14
CA GLY A 123 -7.64 -7.86 8.35
C GLY A 123 -8.28 -7.50 7.01
N ASP A 124 -9.49 -8.00 6.76
CA ASP A 124 -10.18 -7.80 5.48
C ASP A 124 -10.88 -6.43 5.45
N LEU A 125 -10.56 -5.63 4.44
CA LEU A 125 -11.18 -4.34 4.12
C LEU A 125 -11.63 -4.28 2.65
N ARG A 126 -11.79 -5.44 2.01
CA ARG A 126 -12.32 -5.54 0.64
C ARG A 126 -13.83 -5.27 0.63
N ASP A 127 -14.38 -4.96 -0.55
CA ASP A 127 -15.76 -4.51 -0.68
C ASP A 127 -16.84 -5.44 -0.09
N PRO A 128 -16.74 -6.77 -0.20
CA PRO A 128 -17.70 -7.67 0.44
C PRO A 128 -17.73 -7.51 1.97
N GLU A 129 -16.55 -7.33 2.57
CA GLU A 129 -16.42 -7.15 4.02
C GLU A 129 -16.90 -5.77 4.46
N LEU A 130 -16.60 -4.71 3.68
CA LEU A 130 -17.17 -3.39 3.94
C LEU A 130 -18.71 -3.41 3.88
N THR A 131 -19.27 -4.14 2.92
CA THR A 131 -20.72 -4.33 2.79
C THR A 131 -21.30 -5.03 4.02
N ARG A 132 -20.66 -6.12 4.49
CA ARG A 132 -21.05 -6.83 5.72
C ARG A 132 -21.04 -5.91 6.94
N LEU A 133 -20.06 -5.00 7.02
CA LEU A 133 -19.90 -4.04 8.10
C LEU A 133 -20.77 -2.78 7.95
N ASN A 134 -21.59 -2.68 6.90
CA ASN A 134 -22.36 -1.48 6.56
C ASN A 134 -21.48 -0.21 6.44
N LEU A 135 -20.28 -0.38 5.88
CA LEU A 135 -19.30 0.69 5.63
C LEU A 135 -19.21 0.98 4.13
N LYS A 136 -19.08 2.26 3.80
CA LYS A 136 -18.75 2.71 2.44
C LYS A 136 -17.24 2.72 2.27
N ARG A 137 -16.76 2.60 1.04
CA ARG A 137 -15.32 2.73 0.72
C ARG A 137 -14.73 4.05 1.23
N SER A 138 -15.47 5.17 1.09
CA SER A 138 -15.06 6.49 1.60
C SER A 138 -14.85 6.55 3.11
N HIS A 139 -15.43 5.61 3.87
CA HIS A 139 -15.24 5.53 5.31
C HIS A 139 -13.90 4.93 5.72
N VAL A 140 -13.18 4.27 4.80
CA VAL A 140 -11.99 3.47 5.14
C VAL A 140 -10.90 3.55 4.07
N ILE A 141 -11.21 3.19 2.82
CA ILE A 141 -10.21 2.90 1.78
C ILE A 141 -10.18 3.92 0.63
N SER A 142 -11.24 4.72 0.45
CA SER A 142 -11.35 5.70 -0.65
C SER A 142 -11.34 7.16 -0.18
N SER A 143 -10.88 7.44 1.04
CA SER A 143 -10.66 8.81 1.50
C SER A 143 -9.48 9.48 0.77
N PRO A 144 -9.50 10.81 0.58
CA PRO A 144 -8.35 11.58 0.12
C PRO A 144 -7.13 11.44 1.05
N ALA A 145 -5.94 11.76 0.53
CA ALA A 145 -4.68 11.65 1.26
C ALA A 145 -4.62 12.53 2.52
N GLU A 146 -5.29 13.69 2.50
CA GLU A 146 -5.42 14.57 3.67
C GLU A 146 -6.02 13.85 4.90
N HIS A 147 -6.80 12.78 4.69
CA HIS A 147 -7.43 12.01 5.77
C HIS A 147 -6.65 10.74 6.16
N TYR A 148 -5.42 10.55 5.67
CA TYR A 148 -4.55 9.44 6.09
C TYR A 148 -4.33 9.34 7.61
N PRO A 149 -4.25 10.43 8.38
CA PRO A 149 -4.21 10.34 9.84
C PRO A 149 -5.42 9.60 10.43
N CYS A 150 -6.58 9.66 9.78
CA CYS A 150 -7.79 8.97 10.22
C CYS A 150 -7.75 7.47 9.89
N THR A 151 -7.31 7.12 8.68
CA THR A 151 -7.20 5.72 8.26
C THR A 151 -6.09 4.97 9.00
N ARG A 152 -5.03 5.67 9.43
CA ARG A 152 -4.03 5.15 10.37
C ARG A 152 -4.64 4.76 11.71
N ARG A 153 -5.55 5.58 12.26
CA ARG A 153 -6.29 5.20 13.48
C ARG A 153 -7.10 3.93 13.26
N LEU A 154 -7.68 3.73 12.08
CA LEU A 154 -8.37 2.48 11.74
C LEU A 154 -7.41 1.29 11.65
N ALA A 155 -6.22 1.45 11.07
CA ALA A 155 -5.20 0.40 11.06
C ALA A 155 -4.74 0.02 12.47
N ILE A 156 -4.49 1.00 13.33
CA ILE A 156 -4.17 0.78 14.75
C ILE A 156 -5.33 0.03 15.44
N ALA A 157 -6.58 0.46 15.21
CA ALA A 157 -7.76 -0.21 15.77
C ALA A 157 -7.88 -1.66 15.28
N ALA A 158 -7.62 -1.93 13.99
CA ALA A 158 -7.61 -3.28 13.44
C ALA A 158 -6.54 -4.16 14.10
N LEU A 159 -5.30 -3.66 14.22
CA LEU A 159 -4.20 -4.37 14.86
C LEU A 159 -4.39 -4.64 16.36
N ALA A 160 -5.30 -3.90 17.01
CA ALA A 160 -5.67 -4.08 18.41
C ALA A 160 -6.83 -5.08 18.60
N GLN A 161 -7.51 -5.51 17.53
CA GLN A 161 -8.58 -6.50 17.62
C GLN A 161 -8.03 -7.86 18.05
N LYS A 162 -8.80 -8.59 18.87
CA LYS A 162 -8.43 -9.93 19.34
C LYS A 162 -8.77 -10.96 18.27
N HIS A 163 -7.74 -11.41 17.56
CA HIS A 163 -7.79 -12.51 16.58
C HIS A 163 -6.76 -13.57 16.96
N ASP A 164 -7.03 -14.82 16.59
CA ASP A 164 -6.11 -15.94 16.73
C ASP A 164 -6.03 -16.71 15.40
N PRO A 165 -4.95 -16.56 14.61
CA PRO A 165 -3.76 -15.74 14.89
C PRO A 165 -4.01 -14.21 14.88
N PRO A 166 -3.15 -13.40 15.53
CA PRO A 166 -3.27 -11.94 15.49
C PRO A 166 -3.13 -11.38 14.07
N ILE A 167 -3.76 -10.24 13.79
CA ILE A 167 -3.62 -9.54 12.51
C ILE A 167 -2.17 -9.03 12.33
N GLN A 168 -1.59 -9.34 11.16
CA GLN A 168 -0.22 -9.00 10.77
C GLN A 168 -0.16 -7.99 9.61
N GLY A 169 -1.30 -7.73 8.98
CA GLY A 169 -1.43 -6.81 7.85
C GLY A 169 -2.89 -6.53 7.51
N LEU A 170 -3.12 -5.70 6.50
CA LEU A 170 -4.47 -5.40 5.99
C LEU A 170 -4.52 -5.66 4.50
N ILE A 171 -5.69 -6.06 3.99
CA ILE A 171 -5.97 -6.20 2.56
C ILE A 171 -7.20 -5.39 2.19
N TRP A 172 -7.13 -4.67 1.07
CA TRP A 172 -8.25 -3.88 0.56
C TRP A 172 -8.25 -3.84 -0.96
N HIS A 173 -9.36 -3.39 -1.54
CA HIS A 173 -9.43 -3.09 -2.96
C HIS A 173 -8.96 -1.65 -3.23
N SER A 174 -7.98 -1.51 -4.13
CA SER A 174 -7.35 -0.25 -4.54
C SER A 174 -8.37 0.87 -4.79
N ARG A 175 -8.07 2.08 -4.28
CA ARG A 175 -8.82 3.30 -4.64
C ARG A 175 -8.52 3.71 -6.08
N GLN A 176 -7.30 3.46 -6.53
CA GLN A 176 -6.85 3.85 -7.87
C GLN A 176 -7.59 3.06 -8.95
N ALA A 177 -7.74 1.75 -8.76
CA ALA A 177 -8.55 0.92 -9.64
C ALA A 177 -10.01 1.41 -9.74
N GLU A 178 -10.60 1.83 -8.62
CA GLU A 178 -11.94 2.44 -8.58
C GLU A 178 -12.01 3.75 -9.38
N LEU A 179 -11.07 4.68 -9.19
CA LEU A 179 -11.05 5.98 -9.86
C LEU A 179 -11.00 5.86 -11.38
N ILE A 180 -10.31 4.83 -11.88
CA ILE A 180 -10.10 4.59 -13.31
C ILE A 180 -11.09 3.56 -13.86
N LYS A 181 -12.06 3.11 -13.05
CA LYS A 181 -13.14 2.17 -13.40
C LYS A 181 -12.63 0.80 -13.88
N LYS A 182 -11.52 0.31 -13.31
CA LYS A 182 -11.05 -1.07 -13.50
C LYS A 182 -11.71 -2.02 -12.51
N PRO A 183 -11.67 -3.34 -12.75
CA PRO A 183 -12.02 -4.33 -11.74
C PRO A 183 -11.26 -4.08 -10.43
N PRO A 184 -11.81 -4.49 -9.27
CA PRO A 184 -11.11 -4.34 -8.00
C PRO A 184 -9.76 -5.06 -8.03
N GLU A 185 -8.72 -4.36 -7.59
CA GLU A 185 -7.36 -4.88 -7.45
C GLU A 185 -7.01 -4.94 -5.95
N GLU A 186 -6.55 -6.10 -5.47
CA GLU A 186 -6.12 -6.29 -4.09
C GLU A 186 -4.76 -5.63 -3.82
N VAL A 187 -4.74 -4.83 -2.76
CA VAL A 187 -3.55 -4.19 -2.21
C VAL A 187 -3.42 -4.65 -0.76
N ILE A 188 -2.18 -4.92 -0.36
CA ILE A 188 -1.85 -5.44 0.96
C ILE A 188 -0.81 -4.53 1.60
N ILE A 189 -0.95 -4.32 2.91
CA ILE A 189 0.14 -3.82 3.76
C ILE A 189 0.47 -4.88 4.79
N LEU A 190 1.74 -5.28 4.88
CA LEU A 190 2.26 -6.11 5.96
C LEU A 190 3.06 -5.27 6.94
N PHE A 191 2.97 -5.58 8.24
CA PHE A 191 3.74 -4.94 9.30
C PHE A 191 4.87 -5.85 9.79
N GLY A 192 6.12 -5.38 9.67
CA GLY A 192 7.32 -6.22 9.77
C GLY A 192 7.51 -6.87 11.13
N GLU A 193 7.25 -6.16 12.22
CA GLU A 193 7.42 -6.69 13.59
C GLU A 193 6.30 -7.69 13.97
N ARG A 194 5.24 -7.75 13.18
CA ARG A 194 4.13 -8.71 13.34
C ARG A 194 4.22 -9.87 12.35
N TYR A 195 4.97 -9.72 11.26
CA TYR A 195 5.09 -10.72 10.20
C TYR A 195 6.45 -11.45 10.30
N PRO A 196 6.48 -12.80 10.32
CA PRO A 196 7.73 -13.56 10.49
C PRO A 196 8.57 -13.55 9.20
N SER A 197 9.16 -12.41 8.87
CA SER A 197 10.09 -12.25 7.76
C SER A 197 11.48 -11.86 8.23
N LYS A 198 12.47 -12.26 7.44
CA LYS A 198 13.87 -11.84 7.58
C LYS A 198 14.40 -11.42 6.22
N ARG A 199 15.47 -10.64 6.20
CA ARG A 199 16.18 -10.33 4.96
C ARG A 199 16.55 -11.64 4.22
N GLY A 200 16.27 -11.70 2.93
CA GLY A 200 16.46 -12.85 2.06
C GLY A 200 15.37 -13.92 2.13
N SER A 201 14.33 -13.75 2.95
CA SER A 201 13.22 -14.72 3.01
C SER A 201 12.31 -14.64 1.80
N TRP A 202 12.03 -13.43 1.31
CA TRP A 202 11.23 -13.19 0.11
C TRP A 202 11.97 -13.70 -1.12
N GLN A 203 11.37 -14.63 -1.85
CA GLN A 203 11.95 -15.13 -3.09
C GLN A 203 11.47 -14.26 -4.24
N ARG A 204 12.38 -13.93 -5.15
CA ARG A 204 12.00 -13.35 -6.44
C ARG A 204 11.62 -14.47 -7.40
N SER A 205 10.59 -14.23 -8.19
CA SER A 205 10.13 -15.17 -9.21
C SER A 205 9.92 -14.46 -10.55
N GLY A 206 9.68 -15.23 -11.61
CA GLY A 206 9.51 -14.67 -12.96
C GLY A 206 10.69 -13.78 -13.39
N PRO A 207 10.44 -12.56 -13.91
CA PRO A 207 11.51 -11.65 -14.35
C PRO A 207 12.33 -11.07 -13.18
N GLY A 208 11.99 -11.37 -11.94
CA GLY A 208 12.66 -10.85 -10.75
C GLY A 208 12.32 -9.39 -10.50
N SER A 209 13.29 -8.49 -10.73
CA SER A 209 13.09 -7.04 -10.59
C SER A 209 13.21 -6.37 -11.95
N GLN A 210 12.22 -5.56 -12.32
CA GLN A 210 12.22 -4.77 -13.55
C GLN A 210 12.43 -3.29 -13.23
N ASN A 211 13.35 -2.64 -13.94
CA ASN A 211 13.55 -1.19 -13.83
C ASN A 211 12.31 -0.46 -14.42
N LEU A 212 11.81 0.56 -13.74
CA LEU A 212 10.65 1.34 -14.20
C LEU A 212 11.02 2.53 -15.08
N TYR A 213 12.29 2.93 -15.07
CA TYR A 213 12.81 4.01 -15.92
C TYR A 213 13.17 3.52 -17.32
N GLU A 214 13.67 2.28 -17.44
CA GLU A 214 14.09 1.67 -18.70
C GLU A 214 13.73 0.17 -18.81
N GLY A 215 13.74 -0.37 -20.03
CA GLY A 215 13.52 -1.79 -20.28
C GLY A 215 12.05 -2.23 -20.11
N PRO A 216 11.80 -3.53 -19.83
CA PRO A 216 10.44 -4.07 -19.79
C PRO A 216 9.51 -3.42 -18.75
N GLY A 217 10.03 -2.99 -17.60
CA GLY A 217 9.22 -2.32 -16.59
C GLY A 217 8.78 -0.93 -17.03
N ARG A 218 9.62 -0.20 -17.78
CA ARG A 218 9.25 1.06 -18.41
C ARG A 218 8.13 0.90 -19.45
N LEU A 219 8.20 -0.13 -20.29
CA LEU A 219 7.14 -0.40 -21.28
C LEU A 219 5.77 -0.60 -20.60
N LEU A 220 5.74 -1.26 -19.44
CA LEU A 220 4.52 -1.43 -18.65
C LEU A 220 4.02 -0.09 -18.05
N VAL A 221 4.93 0.78 -17.61
CA VAL A 221 4.57 2.13 -17.15
C VAL A 221 3.95 2.93 -18.30
N ASP A 222 4.57 2.91 -19.49
CA ASP A 222 4.07 3.64 -20.65
C ASP A 222 2.68 3.12 -21.10
N GLU A 223 2.47 1.79 -21.09
CA GLU A 223 1.17 1.16 -21.40
C GLU A 223 0.08 1.62 -20.43
N ILE A 224 0.35 1.58 -19.12
CA ILE A 224 -0.61 2.05 -18.11
C ILE A 224 -0.87 3.56 -18.25
N ALA A 225 0.17 4.36 -18.53
CA ALA A 225 -0.01 5.79 -18.76
C ALA A 225 -0.93 6.06 -19.95
N GLU A 226 -0.79 5.32 -21.05
CA GLU A 226 -1.67 5.43 -22.22
C GLU A 226 -3.13 5.09 -21.87
N GLU A 227 -3.36 3.99 -21.14
CA GLU A 227 -4.69 3.59 -20.68
C GLU A 227 -5.34 4.65 -19.77
N LEU A 228 -4.54 5.25 -18.88
CA LEU A 228 -4.96 6.31 -17.98
C LEU A 228 -5.12 7.66 -18.68
N ARG A 229 -4.65 7.79 -19.92
CA ARG A 229 -4.47 9.06 -20.66
C ARG A 229 -3.58 10.04 -19.89
N ALA A 230 -2.63 9.51 -19.14
CA ALA A 230 -1.66 10.29 -18.39
C ALA A 230 -0.46 10.66 -19.26
N LEU A 231 0.07 11.86 -19.06
CA LEU A 231 1.34 12.31 -19.61
C LEU A 231 2.46 11.91 -18.64
N ILE A 232 3.50 11.26 -19.18
CA ILE A 232 4.76 11.12 -18.47
C ILE A 232 5.62 12.33 -18.85
N GLU A 233 5.72 13.29 -17.93
CA GLU A 233 6.52 14.49 -18.15
C GLU A 233 7.99 14.18 -17.83
N THR A 234 8.84 14.31 -18.84
CA THR A 234 10.28 14.38 -18.67
C THR A 234 10.62 15.75 -18.11
N ASP A 235 11.32 15.82 -16.98
CA ASP A 235 11.84 17.10 -16.48
C ASP A 235 12.57 17.81 -17.61
N LYS A 236 12.17 19.04 -17.93
CA LYS A 236 12.92 19.86 -18.88
C LYS A 236 14.33 20.04 -18.33
N ALA A 237 15.31 19.53 -19.08
CA ALA A 237 16.73 19.77 -18.85
C ALA A 237 17.06 21.27 -18.79
#